data_AF-A0A838ERB9-F1
#
_entry.id   AF-A0A838ERB9-F1
#
_cell.length_a   1.000
_cell.length_b   1.000
_cell.length_c   1.000
_cell.angle_alpha   90.00
_cell.angle_beta   90.00
_cell.angle_gamma   90.00
#
_symmetry.space_group_name_H-M   'P 1'
#
loop_
_entity.id
_entity.type
_entity.pdbx_description
1 polymer ?
#
loop_
_entity_poly.entity_id
_entity_poly.type
_entity_poly.pdbx_seq_one_letter_code
_entity_poly.pdbx_strand_id
1 'polypeptide(L)'
;ADTDGVYFAVPQGWSEEQERALVNEVGAHLPAGIRLEYEGRYRAMFSHMVKNYALLTYDDRLIVHGVALRSSRAEPFGERFLHQALLYVMTNDIPGLYQIFQQTVHDLRTRRLPASDLGARVRLSKTPEAYMLARASHPEPQYEALLAAGRTRWHPGERVRFYRTGPGSYTWLPEETDEAPAGETWDDTNESEENSSPAIRRSEIGARRDYDVEHYLHVLVTSYAARLRRAFAPEDFAQLFRVDGQQGLFDQPIDTIQPRWIRCM
;
A
#
# COMPACT_ATOMS: atom_id res chain seq x y z
N ALA A 1 3.83 1.64 22.49
CA ALA A 1 2.72 2.34 23.15
C ALA A 1 1.93 3.10 22.10
N ASP A 2 0.64 2.86 22.02
CA ASP A 2 -0.35 3.74 21.38
C ASP A 2 -1.28 4.27 22.49
N THR A 3 -2.11 5.27 22.18
CA THR A 3 -2.89 6.08 23.13
C THR A 3 -3.57 5.29 24.26
N ASP A 4 -4.00 4.04 24.00
CA ASP A 4 -4.74 3.22 24.97
C ASP A 4 -4.09 1.85 25.27
N GLY A 5 -2.87 1.57 24.76
CA GLY A 5 -2.29 0.23 24.86
C GLY A 5 -0.77 0.15 24.70
N VAL A 6 -0.17 -0.85 25.34
CA VAL A 6 1.27 -1.12 25.31
C VAL A 6 1.52 -2.56 24.89
N TYR A 7 2.52 -2.75 24.02
CA TYR A 7 2.97 -4.06 23.59
C TYR A 7 4.30 -4.36 24.27
N PHE A 8 4.43 -5.57 24.83
CA PHE A 8 5.65 -6.06 25.44
C PHE A 8 6.10 -7.33 24.73
N ALA A 9 7.41 -7.49 24.57
CA ALA A 9 7.99 -8.78 24.24
C ALA A 9 8.13 -9.59 25.53
N VAL A 10 7.76 -10.87 25.49
CA VAL A 10 7.92 -11.80 26.61
C VAL A 10 9.05 -12.79 26.32
N PRO A 11 9.65 -13.42 27.36
CA PRO A 11 10.68 -14.43 27.14
C PRO A 11 10.17 -15.59 26.29
N GLN A 12 11.08 -16.21 25.54
CA GLN A 12 10.74 -17.30 24.65
C GLN A 12 10.14 -18.49 25.42
N GLY A 13 9.04 -19.05 24.91
CA GLY A 13 8.39 -20.22 25.49
C GLY A 13 7.34 -19.92 26.55
N TRP A 14 7.08 -18.65 26.87
CA TRP A 14 6.00 -18.29 27.79
C TRP A 14 4.62 -18.71 27.29
N SER A 15 3.80 -19.22 28.22
CA SER A 15 2.40 -19.56 27.98
C SER A 15 1.50 -18.33 28.18
N GLU A 16 0.29 -18.38 27.64
CA GLU A 16 -0.71 -17.32 27.84
C GLU A 16 -1.02 -17.10 29.33
N GLU A 17 -1.06 -18.17 30.12
CA GLU A 17 -1.31 -18.10 31.57
C GLU A 17 -0.21 -17.31 32.29
N GLN A 18 1.06 -17.50 31.90
CA GLN A 18 2.19 -16.76 32.47
C GLN A 18 2.11 -15.28 32.09
N GLU A 19 1.78 -14.98 30.82
CA GLU A 19 1.60 -13.61 30.35
C GLU A 19 0.45 -12.91 31.11
N ARG A 20 -0.69 -13.58 31.30
CA ARG A 20 -1.83 -13.08 32.08
C ARG A 20 -1.50 -12.88 33.55
N ALA A 21 -0.75 -13.80 34.16
CA ALA A 21 -0.31 -13.69 35.54
C ALA A 21 0.54 -12.43 35.76
N LEU A 22 1.49 -12.15 34.85
CA LEU A 22 2.31 -10.94 34.90
C LEU A 22 1.45 -9.66 34.76
N VAL A 23 0.50 -9.63 33.82
CA VAL A 23 -0.38 -8.47 33.65
C VAL A 23 -1.23 -8.23 34.91
N ASN A 24 -1.73 -9.30 35.54
CA ASN A 24 -2.48 -9.19 36.80
C ASN A 24 -1.59 -8.68 37.95
N GLU A 25 -0.36 -9.18 38.05
CA GLU A 25 0.62 -8.71 39.04
C GLU A 25 0.91 -7.22 38.87
N VAL A 26 1.20 -6.76 37.65
CA VAL A 26 1.43 -5.33 37.36
C VAL A 26 0.17 -4.52 37.66
N GLY A 27 -1.00 -5.01 37.26
CA GLY A 27 -2.29 -4.37 37.50
C GLY A 27 -2.60 -4.17 38.98
N ALA A 28 -2.20 -5.09 39.85
CA ALA A 28 -2.40 -5.00 41.30
C ALA A 28 -1.61 -3.86 41.96
N HIS A 29 -0.56 -3.35 41.31
CA HIS A 29 0.25 -2.23 41.79
C HIS A 29 -0.24 -0.87 41.29
N LEU A 30 -1.27 -0.82 40.43
CA LEU A 30 -1.77 0.42 39.86
C LEU A 30 -2.72 1.15 40.83
N PRO A 31 -2.76 2.50 40.81
CA PRO A 31 -3.69 3.30 41.59
C PRO A 31 -5.16 2.92 41.37
N ALA A 32 -5.99 3.16 42.39
CA ALA A 32 -7.43 2.98 42.29
C ALA A 32 -8.02 3.77 41.10
N GLY A 33 -8.86 3.10 40.32
CA GLY A 33 -9.47 3.65 39.10
C GLY A 33 -8.71 3.35 37.80
N ILE A 34 -7.50 2.78 37.87
CA ILE A 34 -6.76 2.30 36.69
C ILE A 34 -6.87 0.78 36.62
N ARG A 35 -7.38 0.27 35.50
CA ARG A 35 -7.48 -1.16 35.22
C ARG A 35 -6.60 -1.51 34.04
N LEU A 36 -5.61 -2.38 34.26
CA LEU A 36 -4.83 -2.98 33.20
C LEU A 36 -5.53 -4.26 32.74
N GLU A 37 -5.75 -4.40 31.44
CA GLU A 37 -6.39 -5.57 30.85
C GLU A 37 -5.42 -6.29 29.91
N TYR A 38 -5.47 -7.61 29.92
CA TYR A 38 -4.77 -8.43 28.94
C TYR A 38 -5.63 -8.50 27.67
N GLU A 39 -5.21 -7.78 26.63
CA GLU A 39 -5.94 -7.70 25.37
C GLU A 39 -5.69 -8.91 24.46
N GLY A 40 -4.44 -9.40 24.38
CA GLY A 40 -4.11 -10.56 23.57
C GLY A 40 -2.61 -10.81 23.42
N ARG A 41 -2.29 -11.89 22.69
CA ARG A 41 -0.92 -12.29 22.32
C ARG A 41 -0.75 -12.44 20.83
N TYR A 42 0.47 -12.18 20.40
CA TYR A 42 0.88 -12.20 19.00
C TYR A 42 2.21 -12.92 18.86
N ARG A 43 2.35 -13.71 17.81
CA ARG A 43 3.58 -14.43 17.46
C ARG A 43 4.73 -13.46 17.17
N ALA A 44 4.42 -12.35 16.49
CA ALA A 44 5.38 -11.30 16.17
C ALA A 44 4.70 -9.95 16.01
N MET A 45 5.47 -8.88 16.20
CA MET A 45 5.06 -7.51 15.92
C MET A 45 6.12 -6.83 15.06
N PHE A 46 5.69 -6.15 13.99
CA PHE A 46 6.53 -5.28 13.19
C PHE A 46 6.13 -3.83 13.45
N SER A 47 7.05 -3.00 13.97
CA SER A 47 6.79 -1.59 14.24
C SER A 47 7.54 -0.69 13.26
N HIS A 48 6.81 -0.07 12.33
CA HIS A 48 7.37 0.83 11.33
C HIS A 48 7.57 2.25 11.90
N MET A 49 6.51 2.83 12.46
CA MET A 49 6.52 4.16 13.10
C MET A 49 5.46 4.17 14.21
N VAL A 50 5.41 5.25 15.01
CA VAL A 50 4.34 5.47 15.98
C VAL A 50 2.97 5.33 15.28
N LYS A 51 2.06 4.54 15.85
CA LYS A 51 0.74 4.16 15.29
C LYS A 51 0.75 3.41 13.95
N ASN A 52 1.91 2.93 13.48
CA ASN A 52 2.05 2.21 12.22
C ASN A 52 2.81 0.90 12.46
N TYR A 53 2.05 -0.18 12.65
CA TYR A 53 2.59 -1.48 13.03
C TYR A 53 1.74 -2.61 12.45
N ALA A 54 2.33 -3.80 12.36
CA ALA A 54 1.63 -5.03 12.02
C ALA A 54 1.81 -6.06 13.13
N LEU A 55 0.78 -6.87 13.35
CA LEU A 55 0.76 -7.97 14.32
C LEU A 55 0.53 -9.26 13.56
N LEU A 56 1.31 -10.29 13.87
CA LEU A 56 1.13 -11.65 13.36
C LEU A 56 0.57 -12.49 14.50
N THR A 57 -0.61 -13.05 14.29
CA THR A 57 -1.23 -13.96 15.25
C THR A 57 -0.58 -15.34 15.18
N TYR A 58 -0.92 -16.22 16.13
CA TYR A 58 -0.43 -17.61 16.13
C TYR A 58 -1.09 -18.50 15.08
N ASP A 59 -2.21 -18.08 14.49
CA ASP A 59 -2.87 -18.72 13.35
C ASP A 59 -2.52 -18.06 12.01
N ASP A 60 -1.36 -17.40 11.95
CA ASP A 60 -0.76 -16.79 10.77
C ASP A 60 -1.63 -15.71 10.07
N ARG A 61 -2.52 -15.05 10.83
CA ARG A 61 -3.25 -13.86 10.36
C ARG A 61 -2.44 -12.59 10.61
N LEU A 62 -2.39 -11.75 9.59
CA LEU A 62 -1.73 -10.44 9.65
C LEU A 62 -2.77 -9.35 9.96
N ILE A 63 -2.53 -8.59 11.02
CA ILE A 63 -3.33 -7.42 11.39
C ILE A 63 -2.47 -6.19 11.18
N VAL A 64 -2.90 -5.28 10.32
CA VAL A 64 -2.11 -4.09 9.92
C VAL A 64 -2.79 -2.81 10.39
N HIS A 65 -2.05 -2.01 11.15
CA HIS A 65 -2.48 -0.72 11.68
C HIS A 65 -1.68 0.44 11.10
N GLY A 66 -2.36 1.58 10.93
CA GLY A 66 -1.77 2.85 10.53
C GLY A 66 -1.78 3.12 9.03
N VAL A 67 -1.96 4.39 8.69
CA VAL A 67 -2.07 4.88 7.30
C VAL A 67 -0.79 4.70 6.49
N ALA A 68 0.37 4.60 7.15
CA ALA A 68 1.62 4.34 6.45
C ALA A 68 1.68 2.92 5.90
N LEU A 69 1.13 1.92 6.61
CA LEU A 69 1.09 0.52 6.14
C LEU A 69 -0.20 0.19 5.37
N ARG A 70 -1.28 0.95 5.60
CA ARG A 70 -2.57 0.81 4.91
C ARG A 70 -3.09 2.18 4.47
N SER A 71 -2.61 2.65 3.32
CA SER A 71 -3.02 3.95 2.77
C SER A 71 -4.25 3.81 1.89
N SER A 72 -5.24 4.69 2.08
CA SER A 72 -6.39 4.82 1.18
C SER A 72 -6.03 5.30 -0.24
N ARG A 73 -4.80 5.79 -0.42
CA ARG A 73 -4.26 6.23 -1.71
C ARG A 73 -3.34 5.20 -2.38
N ALA A 74 -3.16 4.04 -1.76
CA ALA A 74 -2.25 3.01 -2.26
C ALA A 74 -2.71 2.45 -3.61
N GLU A 75 -1.75 2.18 -4.48
CA GLU A 75 -1.95 1.35 -5.67
C GLU A 75 -2.13 -0.12 -5.25
N PRO A 76 -3.13 -0.84 -5.81
CA PRO A 76 -3.41 -2.22 -5.44
C PRO A 76 -2.23 -3.18 -5.55
N PHE A 77 -1.37 -3.03 -6.56
CA PHE A 77 -0.18 -3.90 -6.73
C PHE A 77 0.78 -3.78 -5.54
N GLY A 78 1.03 -2.54 -5.09
CA GLY A 78 1.96 -2.26 -4.01
C GLY A 78 1.38 -2.69 -2.65
N GLU A 79 0.08 -2.51 -2.44
CA GLU A 79 -0.60 -2.98 -1.24
C GLU A 79 -0.49 -4.50 -1.09
N ARG A 80 -0.74 -5.26 -2.18
CA ARG A 80 -0.56 -6.72 -2.16
C ARG A 80 0.88 -7.12 -1.87
N PHE A 81 1.85 -6.51 -2.55
CA PHE A 81 3.26 -6.76 -2.29
C PHE A 81 3.62 -6.50 -0.82
N LEU A 82 3.23 -5.35 -0.26
CA LEU A 82 3.55 -5.00 1.12
C LEU A 82 2.93 -5.98 2.11
N HIS A 83 1.68 -6.39 1.90
CA HIS A 83 1.00 -7.34 2.77
C HIS A 83 1.71 -8.70 2.79
N GLN A 84 2.09 -9.22 1.62
CA GLN A 84 2.85 -10.47 1.51
C GLN A 84 4.25 -10.33 2.10
N ALA A 85 4.94 -9.22 1.82
CA ALA A 85 6.28 -8.95 2.30
C ALA A 85 6.32 -8.83 3.83
N LEU A 86 5.32 -8.20 4.46
CA LEU A 86 5.18 -8.17 5.92
C LEU A 86 5.06 -9.58 6.50
N LEU A 87 4.23 -10.44 5.91
CA LEU A 87 4.08 -11.82 6.35
C LEU A 87 5.43 -12.55 6.30
N TYR A 88 6.12 -12.51 5.15
CA TYR A 88 7.42 -13.16 4.98
C TYR A 88 8.48 -12.66 5.97
N VAL A 89 8.56 -11.34 6.22
CA VAL A 89 9.46 -10.77 7.23
C VAL A 89 9.12 -11.31 8.62
N MET A 90 7.84 -11.31 9.00
CA MET A 90 7.39 -11.69 10.34
C MET A 90 7.42 -13.20 10.59
N THR A 91 7.43 -14.02 9.54
CA THR A 91 7.65 -15.47 9.63
C THR A 91 9.10 -15.89 9.39
N ASN A 92 10.01 -14.94 9.18
CA ASN A 92 11.43 -15.18 8.88
C ASN A 92 11.71 -15.93 7.57
N ASP A 93 10.82 -15.80 6.58
CA ASP A 93 10.95 -16.41 5.25
C ASP A 93 11.54 -15.39 4.25
N ILE A 94 12.86 -15.21 4.33
CA ILE A 94 13.58 -14.25 3.48
C ILE A 94 13.68 -14.69 2.01
N PRO A 95 13.85 -15.99 1.68
CA PRO A 95 13.71 -16.45 0.31
C PRO A 95 12.34 -16.10 -0.29
N GLY A 96 11.23 -16.31 0.44
CA GLY A 96 9.89 -15.93 0.01
C GLY A 96 9.74 -14.42 -0.23
N LEU A 97 10.28 -13.60 0.68
CA LEU A 97 10.32 -12.13 0.53
C LEU A 97 11.06 -11.71 -0.75
N TYR A 98 12.23 -12.29 -1.00
CA TYR A 98 13.01 -11.97 -2.19
C TYR A 98 12.27 -12.39 -3.47
N GLN A 99 11.68 -13.58 -3.49
CA GLN A 99 10.92 -14.08 -4.64
C GLN A 99 9.71 -13.19 -4.96
N ILE A 100 8.92 -12.78 -3.97
CA ILE A 100 7.75 -11.93 -4.26
C ILE A 100 8.14 -10.54 -4.77
N PHE A 101 9.27 -9.99 -4.30
CA PHE A 101 9.80 -8.74 -4.84
C PHE A 101 10.23 -8.90 -6.30
N GLN A 102 11.03 -9.92 -6.61
CA GLN A 102 11.48 -10.19 -7.98
C GLN A 102 10.30 -10.47 -8.93
N GLN A 103 9.30 -11.22 -8.46
CA GLN A 103 8.08 -11.49 -9.23
C GLN A 103 7.31 -10.18 -9.51
N THR A 104 7.17 -9.30 -8.52
CA THR A 104 6.50 -8.00 -8.69
C THR A 104 7.26 -7.12 -9.69
N VAL A 105 8.59 -7.07 -9.61
CA VAL A 105 9.45 -6.36 -10.58
C VAL A 105 9.26 -6.93 -11.98
N HIS A 106 9.26 -8.25 -12.13
CA HIS A 106 9.05 -8.93 -13.40
C HIS A 106 7.67 -8.63 -14.00
N ASP A 107 6.62 -8.68 -13.19
CA ASP A 107 5.25 -8.41 -13.63
C ASP A 107 5.06 -6.94 -14.06
N LEU A 108 5.72 -6.00 -13.37
CA LEU A 108 5.78 -4.61 -13.80
C LEU A 108 6.49 -4.45 -15.14
N ARG A 109 7.71 -5.00 -15.28
CA ARG A 109 8.52 -4.90 -16.51
C ARG A 109 7.86 -5.53 -17.72
N THR A 110 7.24 -6.69 -17.54
CA THR A 110 6.55 -7.43 -18.61
C THR A 110 5.11 -6.99 -18.80
N ARG A 111 4.67 -5.95 -18.09
CA ARG A 111 3.32 -5.38 -18.20
C ARG A 111 2.20 -6.38 -17.96
N ARG A 112 2.42 -7.32 -17.03
CA ARG A 112 1.45 -8.36 -16.62
C ARG A 112 0.37 -7.87 -15.67
N LEU A 113 0.55 -6.70 -15.06
CA LEU A 113 -0.50 -6.06 -14.27
C LEU A 113 -1.42 -5.24 -15.18
N PRO A 114 -2.74 -5.17 -14.94
CA PRO A 114 -3.64 -4.26 -15.65
C PRO A 114 -3.59 -2.86 -15.02
N ALA A 115 -3.91 -1.80 -15.76
CA ALA A 115 -3.90 -0.40 -15.29
C ALA A 115 -4.72 -0.18 -14.01
N SER A 116 -5.81 -0.93 -13.86
CA SER A 116 -6.63 -0.96 -12.64
C SER A 116 -5.82 -1.28 -11.38
N ASP A 117 -4.72 -2.00 -11.51
CA ASP A 117 -3.83 -2.43 -10.43
C ASP A 117 -2.77 -1.39 -10.05
N LEU A 118 -2.55 -0.41 -10.94
CA LEU A 118 -1.57 0.67 -10.80
C LEU A 118 -2.23 2.01 -10.39
N GLY A 119 -3.55 2.03 -10.35
CA GLY A 119 -4.33 3.23 -10.10
C GLY A 119 -4.25 3.71 -8.65
N ALA A 120 -3.73 4.92 -8.42
CA ALA A 120 -3.80 5.58 -7.13
C ALA A 120 -5.13 6.34 -6.99
N ARG A 121 -5.78 6.22 -5.82
CA ARG A 121 -7.02 6.94 -5.50
C ARG A 121 -6.74 8.17 -4.67
N VAL A 122 -7.22 9.34 -5.10
CA VAL A 122 -7.00 10.60 -4.38
C VAL A 122 -8.28 11.42 -4.25
N ARG A 123 -8.33 12.26 -3.22
CA ARG A 123 -9.42 13.22 -3.02
C ARG A 123 -9.02 14.57 -3.63
N LEU A 124 -9.84 15.10 -4.53
CA LEU A 124 -9.64 16.41 -5.13
C LEU A 124 -9.82 17.51 -4.08
N SER A 125 -8.99 18.54 -4.15
CA SER A 125 -8.95 19.65 -3.18
C SER A 125 -9.27 21.01 -3.79
N LYS A 126 -9.14 21.15 -5.12
CA LYS A 126 -9.30 22.40 -5.87
C LYS A 126 -10.51 22.33 -6.79
N THR A 127 -11.15 23.47 -7.00
CA THR A 127 -12.14 23.62 -8.09
C THR A 127 -11.42 23.61 -9.45
N PRO A 128 -12.14 23.41 -10.56
CA PRO A 128 -11.56 23.54 -11.89
C PRO A 128 -10.83 24.86 -12.12
N GLU A 129 -11.43 25.99 -11.74
CA GLU A 129 -10.89 27.33 -11.94
C GLU A 129 -9.59 27.51 -11.14
N ALA A 130 -9.60 27.11 -9.86
CA ALA A 130 -8.45 27.19 -8.99
C ALA A 130 -7.28 26.33 -9.49
N TYR A 131 -7.56 25.15 -10.05
CA TYR A 131 -6.52 24.32 -10.66
C TYR A 131 -5.97 24.94 -11.95
N MET A 132 -6.83 25.44 -12.83
CA MET A 132 -6.41 26.06 -14.09
C MET A 132 -5.47 27.25 -13.90
N LEU A 133 -5.67 28.05 -12.84
CA LEU A 133 -4.76 29.15 -12.47
C LEU A 133 -3.39 28.66 -12.01
N ALA A 134 -3.32 27.49 -11.35
CA ALA A 134 -2.07 26.92 -10.81
C ALA A 134 -1.35 25.97 -11.79
N ARG A 135 -2.05 25.49 -12.83
CA ARG A 135 -1.61 24.39 -13.71
C ARG A 135 -0.24 24.62 -14.34
N ALA A 136 0.05 25.84 -14.77
CA ALA A 136 1.30 26.16 -15.48
C ALA A 136 2.54 26.04 -14.58
N SER A 137 2.41 26.36 -13.28
CA SER A 137 3.52 26.30 -12.33
C SER A 137 3.56 24.99 -11.54
N HIS A 138 2.41 24.35 -11.34
CA HIS A 138 2.29 23.12 -10.57
C HIS A 138 1.24 22.19 -11.20
N PRO A 139 1.60 21.46 -12.27
CA PRO A 139 0.74 20.42 -12.82
C PRO A 139 0.59 19.30 -11.79
N GLU A 140 -0.65 18.96 -11.45
CA GLU A 140 -0.97 17.95 -10.46
C GLU A 140 -1.61 16.72 -11.13
N PRO A 141 -1.07 15.50 -10.90
CA PRO A 141 -1.43 14.30 -11.64
C PRO A 141 -2.92 14.01 -11.77
N GLN A 142 -3.65 14.19 -10.68
CA GLN A 142 -5.07 13.84 -10.62
C GLN A 142 -5.95 14.73 -11.50
N TYR A 143 -5.60 16.00 -11.67
CA TYR A 143 -6.37 16.89 -12.53
C TYR A 143 -5.92 16.77 -13.99
N GLU A 144 -4.61 16.57 -14.24
CA GLU A 144 -4.12 16.28 -15.59
C GLU A 144 -4.75 15.01 -16.17
N ALA A 145 -4.95 13.98 -15.34
CA ALA A 145 -5.66 12.77 -15.73
C ALA A 145 -7.11 13.03 -16.18
N LEU A 146 -7.84 13.89 -15.46
CA LEU A 146 -9.20 14.26 -15.83
C LEU A 146 -9.23 15.06 -17.13
N LEU A 147 -8.35 16.07 -17.24
CA LEU A 147 -8.27 16.92 -18.43
C LEU A 147 -7.85 16.13 -19.68
N ALA A 148 -6.92 15.19 -19.56
CA ALA A 148 -6.52 14.29 -20.64
C ALA A 148 -7.68 13.39 -21.12
N ALA A 149 -8.61 13.06 -20.22
CA ALA A 149 -9.85 12.35 -20.56
C ALA A 149 -10.98 13.27 -21.05
N GLY A 150 -10.72 14.57 -21.25
CA GLY A 150 -11.71 15.56 -21.67
C GLY A 150 -12.66 16.03 -20.56
N ARG A 151 -12.45 15.59 -19.31
CA ARG A 151 -13.26 15.97 -18.17
C ARG A 151 -12.77 17.28 -17.58
N THR A 152 -13.54 18.34 -17.79
CA THR A 152 -13.25 19.72 -17.31
C THR A 152 -14.05 20.11 -16.08
N ARG A 153 -14.96 19.25 -15.61
CA ARG A 153 -15.84 19.49 -14.45
C ARG A 153 -15.62 18.45 -13.36
N TRP A 154 -15.41 18.93 -12.15
CA TRP A 154 -15.28 18.15 -10.91
C TRP A 154 -15.58 19.05 -9.71
N HIS A 155 -15.69 18.45 -8.53
CA HIS A 155 -15.91 19.19 -7.29
C HIS A 155 -14.83 18.85 -6.25
N PRO A 156 -14.40 19.82 -5.42
CA PRO A 156 -13.57 19.53 -4.27
C PRO A 156 -14.23 18.47 -3.38
N GLY A 157 -13.45 17.48 -2.98
CA GLY A 157 -13.89 16.37 -2.17
C GLY A 157 -14.23 15.10 -2.95
N GLU A 158 -14.41 15.20 -4.26
CA GLU A 158 -14.54 14.05 -5.14
C GLU A 158 -13.31 13.13 -5.02
N ARG A 159 -13.52 11.82 -5.12
CA ARG A 159 -12.42 10.85 -5.19
C ARG A 159 -12.26 10.43 -6.64
N VAL A 160 -11.03 10.42 -7.14
CA VAL A 160 -10.73 9.97 -8.49
C VAL A 160 -9.60 8.97 -8.44
N ARG A 161 -9.58 8.02 -9.37
CA ARG A 161 -8.47 7.09 -9.56
C ARG A 161 -7.76 7.39 -10.87
N PHE A 162 -6.44 7.32 -10.88
CA PHE A 162 -5.63 7.56 -12.08
C PHE A 162 -4.33 6.76 -12.01
N TYR A 163 -3.72 6.53 -13.16
CA TYR A 163 -2.40 5.90 -13.27
C TYR A 163 -1.52 6.69 -14.23
N ARG A 164 -0.21 6.46 -14.15
CA ARG A 164 0.79 7.14 -14.99
C ARG A 164 1.13 6.29 -16.21
N THR A 165 1.08 6.90 -17.39
CA THR A 165 1.46 6.27 -18.67
C THR A 165 2.81 6.73 -19.20
N GLY A 166 3.32 7.87 -18.70
CA GLY A 166 4.66 8.35 -19.02
C GLY A 166 5.05 9.60 -18.24
N PRO A 167 6.18 10.24 -18.56
CA PRO A 167 6.58 11.53 -17.99
C PRO A 167 5.49 12.60 -18.16
N GLY A 168 4.91 13.03 -17.03
CA GLY A 168 3.82 14.02 -17.01
C GLY A 168 2.50 13.56 -17.64
N SER A 169 2.38 12.29 -18.04
CA SER A 169 1.19 11.75 -18.72
C SER A 169 0.44 10.82 -17.78
N TYR A 170 -0.85 11.12 -17.59
CA TYR A 170 -1.73 10.43 -16.65
C TYR A 170 -3.04 10.07 -17.33
N THR A 171 -3.59 8.91 -16.97
CA THR A 171 -4.89 8.43 -17.47
C THR A 171 -5.84 8.26 -16.29
N TRP A 172 -7.02 8.85 -16.40
CA TRP A 172 -8.10 8.66 -15.44
C TRP A 172 -8.68 7.24 -15.56
N LEU A 173 -8.90 6.61 -14.40
CA LEU A 173 -9.57 5.32 -14.25
C LEU A 173 -10.97 5.58 -13.67
N PRO A 174 -12.03 5.57 -14.48
CA PRO A 174 -13.36 5.86 -13.99
C PRO A 174 -13.86 4.73 -13.08
N GLU A 175 -14.44 5.11 -11.95
CA GLU A 175 -15.11 4.19 -11.02
C GLU A 175 -16.63 4.33 -11.12
N GLU A 176 -17.38 3.32 -10.64
CA GLU A 176 -18.87 3.36 -10.63
C GLU A 176 -19.44 4.60 -9.94
N THR A 177 -18.74 5.12 -8.93
CA THR A 177 -19.14 6.32 -8.19
C THR A 177 -18.75 7.64 -8.87
N ASP A 178 -17.90 7.61 -9.91
CA ASP A 178 -17.40 8.80 -10.59
C ASP A 178 -18.34 9.26 -11.73
N GLU A 179 -19.33 8.44 -12.09
CA GLU A 179 -20.43 8.79 -12.99
C GLU A 179 -21.42 9.71 -12.25
N ALA A 180 -21.20 11.03 -12.34
CA ALA A 180 -22.18 12.04 -11.97
C ALA A 180 -23.34 12.09 -13.00
N PRO A 181 -24.54 12.57 -12.61
CA PRO A 181 -25.83 12.01 -13.01
C PRO A 181 -26.04 12.07 -14.52
N ALA A 182 -26.63 11.01 -15.07
CA ALA A 182 -27.27 11.05 -16.36
C ALA A 182 -28.15 12.30 -16.43
N GLY A 183 -27.76 13.28 -17.25
CA GLY A 183 -28.71 14.24 -17.76
C GLY A 183 -29.72 13.45 -18.57
N GLU A 184 -30.87 13.14 -17.97
CA GLU A 184 -32.04 12.64 -18.69
C GLU A 184 -32.49 13.72 -19.66
N THR A 185 -31.94 13.69 -20.86
CA THR A 185 -32.62 14.14 -22.06
C THR A 185 -32.69 12.94 -22.97
N TRP A 186 -33.80 12.22 -22.85
CA TRP A 186 -34.25 11.24 -23.83
C TRP A 186 -34.59 12.01 -25.10
N ASP A 187 -33.60 12.21 -25.98
CA ASP A 187 -33.89 12.58 -27.36
C ASP A 187 -33.53 11.38 -28.24
N ASP A 188 -34.58 10.76 -28.74
CA ASP A 188 -34.59 9.53 -29.51
C ASP A 188 -34.37 9.91 -30.97
N THR A 189 -33.13 9.80 -31.47
CA THR A 189 -32.87 9.69 -32.92
C THR A 189 -31.50 9.08 -33.23
N ASN A 190 -31.58 7.81 -33.64
CA ASN A 190 -30.86 7.15 -34.73
C ASN A 190 -29.33 6.94 -34.71
N GLU A 191 -28.97 5.66 -34.50
CA GLU A 191 -28.10 4.77 -35.28
C GLU A 191 -26.65 5.18 -35.67
N SER A 192 -25.74 4.34 -35.16
CA SER A 192 -24.49 3.85 -35.79
C SER A 192 -23.17 4.61 -35.64
N GLU A 193 -22.77 4.93 -34.40
CA GLU A 193 -21.35 5.10 -34.02
C GLU A 193 -21.06 4.50 -32.63
N GLU A 194 -20.18 3.48 -32.59
CA GLU A 194 -19.42 2.94 -31.45
C GLU A 194 -19.87 3.26 -29.99
N ASN A 195 -21.09 2.88 -29.61
CA ASN A 195 -21.61 3.11 -28.26
C ASN A 195 -21.35 1.92 -27.32
N SER A 196 -20.09 1.68 -26.96
CA SER A 196 -19.76 0.84 -25.82
C SER A 196 -20.33 1.46 -24.53
N SER A 197 -21.13 0.68 -23.79
CA SER A 197 -21.69 1.10 -22.49
C SER A 197 -20.59 1.68 -21.58
N PRO A 198 -20.87 2.70 -20.73
CA PRO A 198 -19.90 3.27 -19.80
C PRO A 198 -19.12 2.22 -18.98
N ALA A 199 -19.78 1.12 -18.59
CA ALA A 199 -19.16 0.00 -17.90
C ALA A 199 -18.11 -0.74 -18.75
N ILE A 200 -18.35 -0.89 -20.06
CA ILE A 200 -17.41 -1.51 -21.01
C ILE A 200 -16.18 -0.61 -21.15
N ARG A 201 -16.36 0.69 -21.37
CA ARG A 201 -15.24 1.65 -21.46
C ARG A 201 -14.40 1.65 -20.18
N ARG A 202 -15.04 1.60 -19.01
CA ARG A 202 -14.36 1.46 -17.71
C ARG A 202 -13.50 0.21 -17.64
N SER A 203 -14.06 -0.94 -18.01
CA SER A 203 -13.35 -2.22 -18.05
C SER A 203 -12.17 -2.17 -19.02
N GLU A 204 -12.34 -1.60 -20.21
CA GLU A 204 -11.30 -1.48 -21.23
C GLU A 204 -10.14 -0.62 -20.75
N ILE A 205 -10.41 0.56 -20.17
CA ILE A 205 -9.36 1.43 -19.60
C ILE A 205 -8.66 0.72 -18.44
N GLY A 206 -9.43 0.07 -17.55
CA GLY A 206 -8.90 -0.68 -16.42
C GLY A 206 -8.03 -1.88 -16.82
N ALA A 207 -8.22 -2.45 -18.01
CA ALA A 207 -7.47 -3.58 -18.55
C ALA A 207 -6.22 -3.18 -19.35
N ARG A 208 -6.00 -1.88 -19.60
CA ARG A 208 -4.81 -1.38 -20.32
C ARG A 208 -3.52 -1.77 -19.63
N ARG A 209 -2.43 -1.79 -20.40
CA ARG A 209 -1.09 -2.21 -19.97
C ARG A 209 -0.02 -1.21 -20.42
N ASP A 210 -0.41 0.05 -20.59
CA ASP A 210 0.39 1.15 -21.14
C ASP A 210 1.03 2.03 -20.05
N TYR A 211 1.12 1.53 -18.81
CA TYR A 211 1.69 2.28 -17.70
C TYR A 211 3.22 2.48 -17.82
N ASP A 212 3.69 3.52 -17.11
CA ASP A 212 5.10 3.88 -16.97
C ASP A 212 5.81 2.89 -16.01
N VAL A 213 6.45 1.88 -16.58
CA VAL A 213 7.12 0.81 -15.83
C VAL A 213 8.15 1.35 -14.83
N GLU A 214 9.00 2.28 -15.27
CA GLU A 214 10.09 2.81 -14.43
C GLU A 214 9.54 3.61 -13.24
N HIS A 215 8.46 4.37 -13.47
CA HIS A 215 7.75 5.03 -12.38
C HIS A 215 7.24 4.03 -11.34
N TYR A 216 6.60 2.94 -11.77
CA TYR A 216 6.01 1.97 -10.82
C TYR A 216 7.06 1.07 -10.14
N LEU A 217 8.20 0.80 -10.78
CA LEU A 217 9.36 0.19 -10.11
C LEU A 217 9.91 1.11 -9.03
N HIS A 218 10.01 2.42 -9.31
CA HIS A 218 10.43 3.40 -8.32
C HIS A 218 9.43 3.49 -7.15
N VAL A 219 8.13 3.48 -7.43
CA VAL A 219 7.07 3.46 -6.41
C VAL A 219 7.15 2.19 -5.55
N LEU A 220 7.35 1.01 -6.15
CA LEU A 220 7.52 -0.25 -5.43
C LEU A 220 8.61 -0.14 -4.35
N VAL A 221 9.78 0.38 -4.71
CA VAL A 221 10.91 0.49 -3.77
C VAL A 221 10.69 1.61 -2.75
N THR A 222 10.38 2.82 -3.22
CA THR A 222 10.36 4.02 -2.37
C THR A 222 9.15 4.12 -1.47
N SER A 223 8.01 3.58 -1.89
CA SER A 223 6.76 3.65 -1.13
C SER A 223 6.47 2.36 -0.38
N TYR A 224 6.71 1.19 -1.00
CA TYR A 224 6.30 -0.09 -0.41
C TYR A 224 7.46 -0.81 0.29
N ALA A 225 8.53 -1.17 -0.41
CA ALA A 225 9.67 -1.85 0.20
C ALA A 225 10.32 -1.03 1.32
N ALA A 226 10.42 0.30 1.14
CA ALA A 226 10.97 1.21 2.15
C ALA A 226 10.31 1.11 3.54
N ARG A 227 9.06 0.61 3.62
CA ARG A 227 8.37 0.40 4.90
C ARG A 227 9.02 -0.70 5.74
N LEU A 228 9.67 -1.65 5.09
CA LEU A 228 10.38 -2.77 5.71
C LEU A 228 11.81 -2.42 6.13
N ARG A 229 12.29 -1.19 5.86
CA ARG A 229 13.68 -0.79 6.11
C ARG A 229 14.14 -1.02 7.55
N ARG A 230 13.23 -0.89 8.53
CA ARG A 230 13.56 -1.14 9.96
C ARG A 230 13.80 -2.61 10.28
N ALA A 231 13.34 -3.54 9.44
CA ALA A 231 13.55 -4.97 9.65
C ALA A 231 14.99 -5.41 9.35
N PHE A 232 15.78 -4.66 8.59
CA PHE A 232 17.04 -5.17 8.04
C PHE A 232 18.22 -4.25 8.32
N ALA A 233 19.44 -4.78 8.15
CA ALA A 233 20.60 -3.93 7.97
C ALA A 233 20.48 -3.14 6.65
N PRO A 234 21.08 -1.94 6.55
CA PRO A 234 21.02 -1.14 5.32
C PRO A 234 21.50 -1.90 4.08
N GLU A 235 22.54 -2.73 4.24
CA GLU A 235 23.15 -3.51 3.16
C GLU A 235 22.22 -4.65 2.70
N ASP A 236 21.66 -5.39 3.66
CA ASP A 236 20.68 -6.46 3.39
C ASP A 236 19.43 -5.91 2.71
N PHE A 237 18.94 -4.75 3.17
CA PHE A 237 17.81 -4.09 2.56
C PHE A 237 18.10 -3.72 1.11
N ALA A 238 19.28 -3.14 0.85
CA ALA A 238 19.69 -2.75 -0.49
C ALA A 238 19.86 -3.97 -1.43
N GLN A 239 20.32 -5.10 -0.89
CA GLN A 239 20.43 -6.36 -1.62
C GLN A 239 19.05 -6.95 -1.95
N LEU A 240 18.15 -7.06 -0.96
CA LEU A 240 16.83 -7.68 -1.12
C LEU A 240 15.93 -6.96 -2.12
N PHE A 241 15.97 -5.63 -2.12
CA PHE A 241 15.05 -4.79 -2.90
C PHE A 241 15.71 -4.12 -4.12
N ARG A 242 16.72 -4.79 -4.70
CA ARG A 242 17.43 -4.32 -5.89
C ARG A 242 16.63 -4.59 -7.16
N VAL A 243 16.29 -3.54 -7.90
CA VAL A 243 15.40 -3.62 -9.08
C VAL A 243 16.10 -4.20 -10.31
N ASP A 244 17.39 -3.95 -10.52
CA ASP A 244 18.12 -4.46 -11.69
C ASP A 244 18.24 -6.01 -11.69
N GLY A 245 18.06 -6.66 -10.53
CA GLY A 245 18.20 -8.10 -10.37
C GLY A 245 19.64 -8.61 -10.50
N GLN A 246 20.62 -7.70 -10.63
CA GLN A 246 22.03 -8.09 -10.73
C GLN A 246 22.56 -8.48 -9.36
N GLN A 247 23.33 -9.56 -9.30
CA GLN A 247 24.06 -9.93 -8.09
C GLN A 247 25.23 -8.97 -7.89
N GLY A 248 25.34 -8.42 -6.68
CA GLY A 248 26.45 -7.60 -6.23
C GLY A 248 27.64 -8.47 -5.85
N LEU A 249 28.85 -7.95 -6.05
CA LEU A 249 30.10 -8.67 -5.77
C LEU A 249 30.24 -9.10 -4.29
N PHE A 250 29.55 -8.41 -3.39
CA PHE A 250 29.57 -8.65 -1.95
C PHE A 250 28.22 -9.14 -1.40
N ASP A 251 27.32 -9.57 -2.29
CA ASP A 251 26.03 -10.10 -1.87
C ASP A 251 26.23 -11.41 -1.11
N GLN A 252 25.53 -11.55 0.02
CA GLN A 252 25.49 -12.80 0.76
C GLN A 252 24.33 -13.69 0.26
N PRO A 253 24.35 -15.01 0.54
CA PRO A 253 23.20 -15.86 0.24
C PRO A 253 21.90 -15.31 0.88
N ILE A 254 20.80 -15.33 0.13
CA ILE A 254 19.52 -14.73 0.58
C ILE A 254 18.99 -15.41 1.85
N ASP A 255 19.27 -16.71 2.03
CA ASP A 255 18.88 -17.50 3.19
C ASP A 255 19.70 -17.19 4.46
N THR A 256 20.84 -16.50 4.35
CA THR A 256 21.64 -16.06 5.51
C THR A 256 21.21 -14.70 6.05
N ILE A 257 20.46 -13.91 5.27
CA ILE A 257 19.92 -12.63 5.71
C ILE A 257 18.87 -12.87 6.81
N GLN A 258 18.90 -12.06 7.87
CA GLN A 258 17.97 -12.17 9.00
C GLN A 258 17.34 -10.81 9.33
N PRO A 259 16.02 -10.75 9.60
CA PRO A 259 15.40 -9.61 10.24
C PRO A 259 16.02 -9.32 11.61
N ARG A 260 16.07 -8.04 11.96
CA ARG A 260 16.48 -7.53 13.27
C ARG A 260 15.34 -7.70 14.27
N TRP A 261 15.43 -8.77 15.05
CA TRP A 261 14.46 -9.06 16.11
C TRP A 261 14.79 -8.31 17.40
N ILE A 262 13.78 -7.73 18.04
CA ILE A 262 13.84 -7.29 19.44
C ILE A 262 13.27 -8.44 20.27
N ARG A 263 14.10 -9.07 21.11
CA ARG A 263 13.71 -10.19 21.98
C ARG A 263 13.93 -9.83 23.43
N CYS A 264 13.07 -10.32 24.31
CA CYS A 264 13.35 -10.32 25.75
C CYS A 264 14.39 -11.41 26.00
N MET A 265 15.55 -11.02 26.57
CA MET A 265 16.55 -11.95 27.08
C MET A 265 16.15 -12.49 28.44
#